data_AF-A0A351SXX7-F1
#
_entry.id   AF-A0A351SXX7-F1
#
_cell.length_a   1.000
_cell.length_b   1.000
_cell.length_c   1.000
_cell.angle_alpha   90.00
_cell.angle_beta   90.00
_cell.angle_gamma   90.00
#
_symmetry.space_group_name_H-M   'P 1'
#
loop_
_entity.id
_entity.type
_entity.pdbx_description
1 polymer ?
#
loop_
_entity_poly.entity_id
_entity_poly.type
_entity_poly.pdbx_seq_one_letter_code
_entity_poly.pdbx_strand_id
1 'polypeptide(L)'
;MNGFWEDDTEKIKNRFRAVDEIDPDVAVMMLLTPMPGTQSWRQGLKQNRIESLDLDNWDALHTIMPTRHLSRKELGELCAQANREFFSQPERIERLRNGYSSPYPRLKFETYQAAADLIDR
;
A
#
# COMPACT_ATOMS: atom_id res chain seq x y z
N MET A 1 -4.20 1.90 -5.98
CA MET A 1 -4.94 0.99 -5.09
C MET A 1 -4.78 -0.43 -5.61
N ASN A 2 -4.52 -1.38 -4.73
CA ASN A 2 -4.33 -2.81 -5.02
C ASN A 2 -5.32 -3.66 -4.24
N GLY A 3 -5.54 -4.92 -4.65
CA GLY A 3 -6.41 -5.84 -3.93
C GLY A 3 -7.86 -5.85 -4.41
N PHE A 4 -8.11 -5.42 -5.64
CA PHE A 4 -9.39 -5.67 -6.29
C PHE A 4 -9.58 -7.17 -6.53
N TRP A 5 -10.84 -7.61 -6.66
CA TRP A 5 -11.16 -9.03 -6.72
C TRP A 5 -10.41 -9.79 -7.83
N GLU A 6 -10.23 -9.21 -9.01
CA GLU A 6 -9.51 -9.84 -10.12
C GLU A 6 -8.03 -9.43 -10.18
N ASP A 7 -7.48 -8.83 -9.11
CA ASP A 7 -6.04 -8.57 -9.04
C ASP A 7 -5.26 -9.87 -8.83
N ASP A 8 -4.29 -10.09 -9.70
CA ASP A 8 -3.26 -11.10 -9.58
C ASP A 8 -1.89 -10.45 -9.34
N THR A 9 -0.87 -11.28 -9.13
CA THR A 9 0.51 -10.82 -8.92
C THR A 9 1.01 -9.91 -10.04
N GLU A 10 0.71 -10.23 -11.30
CA GLU A 10 1.24 -9.49 -12.44
C GLU A 10 0.59 -8.12 -12.59
N LYS A 11 -0.73 -8.00 -12.39
CA LYS A 11 -1.43 -6.70 -12.38
C LYS A 11 -0.88 -5.79 -11.29
N ILE A 12 -0.64 -6.34 -10.11
CA ILE A 12 -0.08 -5.60 -8.98
C ILE A 12 1.35 -5.15 -9.31
N LYS A 13 2.22 -6.05 -9.76
CA LYS A 13 3.59 -5.71 -10.18
C LYS A 13 3.64 -4.69 -11.31
N ASN A 14 2.74 -4.78 -12.30
CA ASN A 14 2.64 -3.81 -13.39
C ASN A 14 2.34 -2.40 -12.87
N ARG A 15 1.48 -2.26 -11.86
CA ARG A 15 1.21 -0.94 -11.25
C ARG A 15 2.44 -0.39 -10.54
N PHE A 16 3.18 -1.22 -9.82
CA PHE A 16 4.43 -0.80 -9.18
C PHE A 16 5.50 -0.41 -10.20
N ARG A 17 5.65 -1.18 -11.30
CA ARG A 17 6.51 -0.81 -12.43
C ARG A 17 6.12 0.54 -13.03
N ALA A 18 4.83 0.75 -13.29
CA ALA A 18 4.34 2.02 -13.84
C ALA A 18 4.62 3.20 -12.89
N VAL A 19 4.49 3.00 -11.58
CA VAL A 19 4.85 4.04 -10.59
C VAL A 19 6.35 4.31 -10.60
N ASP A 20 7.18 3.28 -10.69
CA ASP A 20 8.63 3.45 -10.74
C ASP A 20 9.10 4.12 -12.04
N GLU A 21 8.47 3.81 -13.18
CA GLU A 21 8.71 4.48 -14.47
C GLU A 21 8.33 5.97 -14.45
N ILE A 22 7.29 6.37 -13.70
CA ILE A 22 6.93 7.77 -13.46
C ILE A 22 7.98 8.47 -12.58
N ASP A 23 8.71 7.70 -11.77
CA ASP A 23 9.71 8.12 -10.80
C ASP A 23 9.27 9.28 -9.87
N PRO A 24 8.13 9.18 -9.16
CA PRO A 24 7.76 10.19 -8.19
C PRO A 24 8.62 10.09 -6.92
N ASP A 25 8.80 11.22 -6.24
CA ASP A 25 9.46 11.25 -4.92
C ASP A 25 8.59 10.61 -3.83
N VAL A 26 7.27 10.77 -3.95
CA VAL A 26 6.28 10.22 -3.02
C VAL A 26 5.13 9.62 -3.83
N ALA A 27 4.70 8.42 -3.46
CA ALA A 27 3.51 7.77 -4.00
C ALA A 27 2.64 7.24 -2.87
N VAL A 28 1.35 7.01 -3.14
CA VAL A 28 0.43 6.38 -2.19
C VAL A 28 -0.11 5.11 -2.81
N MET A 29 0.41 3.96 -2.37
CA MET A 29 0.06 2.64 -2.89
C MET A 29 -0.66 1.82 -1.82
N MET A 30 -1.97 2.06 -1.72
CA MET A 30 -2.84 1.48 -0.70
C MET A 30 -3.47 0.15 -1.14
N LEU A 31 -3.88 -0.63 -0.14
CA LEU A 31 -4.76 -1.78 -0.29
C LEU A 31 -6.23 -1.37 -0.30
N LEU A 32 -7.07 -2.15 -0.98
CA LEU A 32 -8.50 -1.94 -1.02
C LEU A 32 -9.12 -2.30 0.33
N THR A 33 -9.58 -1.28 1.05
CA THR A 33 -10.54 -1.45 2.15
C THR A 33 -11.94 -1.16 1.61
N PRO A 34 -12.85 -2.15 1.57
CA PRO A 34 -14.18 -1.98 1.02
C PRO A 34 -15.05 -1.18 2.01
N MET A 35 -15.05 0.15 1.89
CA MET A 35 -15.77 1.03 2.82
C MET A 35 -17.26 0.67 2.91
N PRO A 36 -17.87 0.69 4.12
CA PRO A 36 -19.28 0.38 4.29
C PRO A 36 -20.17 1.21 3.35
N GLY A 37 -21.16 0.55 2.72
CA GLY A 37 -22.04 1.19 1.75
C GLY A 37 -21.48 1.33 0.33
N THR A 38 -20.23 0.92 0.05
CA THR A 38 -19.71 0.84 -1.33
C THR A 38 -20.17 -0.43 -2.05
N GLN A 39 -20.00 -0.46 -3.38
CA GLN A 39 -20.30 -1.65 -4.17
C GLN A 39 -19.38 -2.83 -3.80
N SER A 40 -18.07 -2.57 -3.60
CA SER A 40 -17.10 -3.58 -3.19
C SER A 40 -17.45 -4.16 -1.82
N TRP A 41 -17.93 -3.33 -0.88
CA TRP A 41 -18.42 -3.80 0.42
C TRP A 41 -19.65 -4.69 0.31
N ARG A 42 -20.68 -4.25 -0.42
CA ARG A 42 -21.91 -5.05 -0.62
C ARG A 42 -21.61 -6.38 -1.29
N GLN A 43 -20.76 -6.39 -2.32
CA GLN A 43 -20.33 -7.61 -3.00
C GLN A 43 -19.50 -8.49 -2.08
N GLY A 44 -18.55 -7.90 -1.36
CA GLY A 44 -17.68 -8.59 -0.41
C GLY A 44 -18.47 -9.30 0.69
N LEU A 45 -19.50 -8.66 1.25
CA LEU A 45 -20.41 -9.31 2.20
C LEU A 45 -21.26 -10.41 1.55
N LYS A 46 -21.90 -10.11 0.41
CA LYS A 46 -22.77 -11.09 -0.29
C LYS A 46 -22.02 -12.37 -0.67
N GLN A 47 -20.73 -12.26 -0.98
CA GLN A 47 -19.88 -13.33 -1.46
C GLN A 47 -18.93 -13.87 -0.39
N ASN A 48 -19.08 -13.45 0.88
CA ASN A 48 -18.23 -13.85 2.00
C ASN A 48 -16.72 -13.66 1.74
N ARG A 49 -16.34 -12.57 1.08
CA ARG A 49 -14.93 -12.23 0.78
C ARG A 49 -14.27 -11.41 1.89
N ILE A 50 -15.05 -10.68 2.69
CA ILE A 50 -14.50 -9.92 3.83
C ILE A 50 -14.24 -10.92 4.95
N GLU A 51 -12.97 -11.19 5.23
CA GLU A 51 -12.56 -12.20 6.23
C GLU A 51 -12.27 -11.58 7.60
N SER A 52 -12.13 -10.25 7.69
CA SER A 52 -11.97 -9.52 8.95
C SER A 52 -12.84 -8.27 9.00
N LEU A 53 -13.61 -8.14 10.08
CA LEU A 53 -14.38 -6.93 10.45
C LEU A 53 -13.72 -6.15 11.59
N ASP A 54 -12.50 -6.53 11.97
CA ASP A 54 -11.72 -5.78 12.95
C ASP A 54 -11.36 -4.41 12.37
N LEU A 55 -12.01 -3.37 12.89
CA LEU A 55 -11.93 -2.01 12.38
C LEU A 55 -10.54 -1.39 12.55
N ASP A 56 -9.71 -1.91 13.47
CA ASP A 56 -8.33 -1.46 13.63
C ASP A 56 -7.50 -1.72 12.35
N ASN A 57 -7.90 -2.70 11.55
CA ASN A 57 -7.28 -3.08 10.29
C ASN A 57 -7.95 -2.44 9.05
N TRP A 58 -8.89 -1.51 9.22
CA TRP A 58 -9.63 -0.88 8.11
C TRP A 58 -9.01 0.48 7.71
N ASP A 59 -7.71 0.48 7.46
CA ASP A 59 -6.85 1.67 7.31
C ASP A 59 -6.23 1.83 5.90
N ALA A 60 -6.61 0.97 4.95
CA ALA A 60 -6.03 0.86 3.61
C ALA A 60 -4.53 0.46 3.58
N LEU A 61 -3.99 -0.01 4.70
CA LEU A 61 -2.64 -0.58 4.85
C LEU A 61 -2.68 -2.07 5.15
N HIS A 62 -3.74 -2.56 5.80
CA HIS A 62 -3.92 -3.97 6.13
C HIS A 62 -4.86 -4.68 5.16
N THR A 63 -4.53 -5.93 4.83
CA THR A 63 -5.36 -6.78 3.98
C THR A 63 -6.51 -7.41 4.79
N ILE A 64 -7.75 -7.01 4.49
CA ILE A 64 -8.97 -7.54 5.17
C ILE A 64 -9.72 -8.60 4.35
N MET A 65 -9.43 -8.69 3.04
CA MET A 65 -10.05 -9.63 2.10
C MET A 65 -9.04 -10.13 1.07
N PRO A 66 -9.16 -11.37 0.55
CA PRO A 66 -8.31 -11.89 -0.51
C PRO A 66 -8.72 -11.31 -1.88
N THR A 67 -7.92 -11.60 -2.89
CA THR A 67 -8.37 -11.54 -4.28
C THR A 67 -8.83 -12.93 -4.73
N ARG A 68 -9.28 -13.06 -5.97
CA ARG A 68 -9.56 -14.35 -6.59
C ARG A 68 -8.30 -15.22 -6.70
N HIS A 69 -7.12 -14.60 -6.73
CA HIS A 69 -5.85 -15.23 -7.09
C HIS A 69 -4.86 -15.27 -5.92
N LEU A 70 -5.05 -14.44 -4.90
CA LEU A 70 -4.12 -14.26 -3.79
C LEU A 70 -4.89 -14.32 -2.47
N SER A 71 -4.36 -15.08 -1.53
CA SER A 71 -4.78 -15.00 -0.12
C SER A 71 -4.48 -13.61 0.46
N ARG A 72 -5.09 -13.29 1.60
CA ARG A 72 -4.81 -12.02 2.32
C ARG A 72 -3.32 -11.83 2.61
N LYS A 73 -2.66 -12.93 3.00
CA LYS A 73 -1.24 -12.94 3.34
C LYS A 73 -0.39 -12.64 2.11
N GLU A 74 -0.59 -13.37 1.02
CA GLU A 74 0.16 -13.15 -0.23
C GLU A 74 -0.04 -11.74 -0.78
N LEU A 75 -1.27 -11.22 -0.78
CA LEU A 75 -1.56 -9.85 -1.20
C LEU A 75 -0.86 -8.81 -0.32
N GLY A 76 -0.90 -9.01 1.00
CA GLY A 76 -0.25 -8.13 1.98
C GLY A 76 1.26 -8.12 1.81
N GLU A 77 1.90 -9.29 1.75
CA GLU A 77 3.33 -9.45 1.56
C GLU A 77 3.80 -8.84 0.23
N LEU A 78 3.08 -9.10 -0.87
CA LEU A 78 3.39 -8.53 -2.19
C LEU A 78 3.36 -7.00 -2.17
N CYS A 79 2.33 -6.40 -1.57
CA CYS A 79 2.20 -4.95 -1.52
C CYS A 79 3.20 -4.31 -0.54
N ALA A 80 3.48 -4.96 0.60
CA ALA A 80 4.47 -4.50 1.56
C ALA A 80 5.88 -4.53 0.99
N GLN A 81 6.25 -5.61 0.29
CA GLN A 81 7.53 -5.73 -0.40
C GLN A 81 7.69 -4.62 -1.43
N ALA A 82 6.71 -4.43 -2.31
CA ALA A 82 6.81 -3.46 -3.38
C ALA A 82 6.82 -2.00 -2.86
N ASN A 83 6.08 -1.69 -1.78
CA ASN A 83 6.21 -0.40 -1.10
C ASN A 83 7.62 -0.22 -0.52
N ARG A 84 8.18 -1.24 0.14
CA ARG A 84 9.54 -1.19 0.68
C ARG A 84 10.57 -0.93 -0.41
N GLU A 85 10.47 -1.63 -1.54
CA GLU A 85 11.36 -1.45 -2.69
C GLU A 85 11.27 -0.04 -3.26
N PHE A 86 10.06 0.52 -3.39
CA PHE A 86 9.85 1.88 -3.85
C PHE A 86 10.48 2.92 -2.91
N PHE A 87 10.21 2.86 -1.60
CA PHE A 87 10.71 3.88 -0.67
C PHE A 87 12.18 3.72 -0.27
N SER A 88 12.82 2.59 -0.61
CA SER A 88 14.24 2.33 -0.28
C SER A 88 15.23 2.75 -1.38
N GLN A 89 14.77 3.32 -2.50
CA GLN A 89 15.68 3.73 -3.58
C GLN A 89 16.58 4.91 -3.14
N PRO A 90 17.92 4.79 -3.22
CA PRO A 90 18.84 5.83 -2.76
C PRO A 90 18.62 7.20 -3.40
N GLU A 91 18.37 7.22 -4.72
CA GLU A 91 18.14 8.44 -5.49
C GLU A 91 16.86 9.15 -5.03
N ARG A 92 15.81 8.37 -4.72
CA ARG A 92 14.54 8.90 -4.21
C ARG A 92 14.69 9.48 -2.81
N ILE A 93 15.44 8.79 -1.94
CA ILE A 93 15.77 9.30 -0.59
C ILE A 93 16.54 10.62 -0.69
N GLU A 94 17.50 10.73 -1.61
CA GLU A 94 18.28 11.95 -1.81
C GLU A 94 17.39 13.11 -2.26
N ARG A 95 16.49 12.88 -3.24
CA ARG A 95 15.53 13.91 -3.68
C ARG A 95 14.54 14.33 -2.58
N LEU A 96 14.10 13.40 -1.74
CA LEU A 96 13.22 13.72 -0.59
C LEU A 96 13.90 14.62 0.45
N ARG A 97 15.21 14.45 0.68
CA ARG A 97 15.96 15.28 1.65
C ARG A 97 16.37 16.62 1.07
N ASN A 98 16.93 16.58 -0.13
CA ASN A 98 17.75 17.67 -0.68
C ASN A 98 17.17 18.26 -1.97
N GLY A 99 16.16 17.62 -2.57
CA GLY A 99 15.48 18.10 -3.79
C GLY A 99 14.49 19.24 -3.53
N TYR A 100 13.95 19.80 -4.62
CA TYR A 100 12.88 20.79 -4.57
C TYR A 100 11.55 20.11 -4.24
N SER A 101 11.29 19.93 -2.95
CA SER A 101 10.00 19.47 -2.44
C SER A 101 9.41 20.50 -1.48
N SER A 102 8.10 20.40 -1.26
CA SER A 102 7.46 21.11 -0.14
C SER A 102 8.15 20.73 1.17
N PRO A 103 8.27 21.63 2.15
CA PRO A 103 8.87 21.29 3.45
C PRO A 103 8.12 20.17 4.18
N TYR A 104 6.83 19.94 3.87
CA TYR A 104 6.00 18.94 4.54
C TYR A 104 6.36 17.48 4.18
N PRO A 105 6.53 17.09 2.91
CA PRO A 105 7.08 15.78 2.53
C PRO A 105 8.39 15.43 3.25
N ARG A 106 9.36 16.36 3.27
CA ARG A 106 10.64 16.15 3.96
C ARG A 106 10.43 15.93 5.45
N LEU A 107 9.65 16.81 6.10
CA LEU A 107 9.36 16.68 7.54
C LEU A 107 8.69 15.34 7.87
N LYS A 108 7.75 14.88 7.05
CA LYS A 108 7.12 13.56 7.23
C LYS A 108 8.13 12.43 7.11
N PHE A 109 8.95 12.45 6.07
CA PHE A 109 9.99 11.44 5.85
C PHE A 109 10.99 11.39 7.03
N GLU A 110 11.49 12.54 7.49
CA GLU A 110 12.37 12.65 8.65
C GLU A 110 11.71 12.12 9.92
N THR A 111 10.42 12.40 10.13
CA THR A 111 9.65 11.89 11.27
C THR A 111 9.56 10.37 11.25
N TYR A 112 9.21 9.78 10.10
CA TYR A 112 9.14 8.32 9.96
C TYR A 112 10.50 7.65 10.12
N GLN A 113 11.56 8.26 9.58
CA GLN A 113 12.91 7.75 9.72
C GLN A 113 13.38 7.78 11.19
N ALA A 114 13.11 8.86 11.91
CA ALA A 114 13.47 9.00 13.32
C ALA A 114 12.71 8.04 14.23
N ALA A 115 11.56 7.53 13.77
CA ALA A 115 10.73 6.54 14.48
C ALA A 115 10.89 5.12 13.94
N ALA A 116 11.80 4.87 12.98
CA ALA A 116 11.91 3.58 12.32
C ALA A 116 12.27 2.44 13.30
N ASP A 117 13.07 2.74 14.33
CA ASP A 117 13.44 1.82 15.40
C ASP A 117 12.27 1.42 16.33
N LEU A 118 11.16 2.17 16.28
CA LEU A 118 9.95 1.87 17.04
C LEU A 118 9.02 0.87 16.31
N ILE A 119 9.19 0.70 14.99
CA ILE A 119 8.33 -0.15 14.15
C ILE A 119 8.77 -1.63 14.23
N ASP A 120 10.04 -1.90 14.52
CA ASP A 120 10.59 -3.26 14.62
C ASP A 120 10.49 -3.88 16.05
N ARG A 121 9.63 -3.33 16.92
CA ARG A 121 9.41 -3.80 18.31
C ARG A 121 8.12 -4.60 18.48
#